data_AF-A0A260Z448-F1
#
_entry.id   AF-A0A260Z448-F1
#
_cell.length_a   1.000
_cell.length_b   1.000
_cell.length_c   1.000
_cell.angle_alpha   90.00
_cell.angle_beta   90.00
_cell.angle_gamma   90.00
#
_symmetry.space_group_name_H-M   'P 1'
#
loop_
_entity.id
_entity.type
_entity.pdbx_description
1 polymer ?
#
loop_
_entity_poly.entity_id
_entity_poly.type
_entity_poly.pdbx_seq_one_letter_code
_entity_poly.pdbx_strand_id
1 'polypeptide(L)'
;MPPKLSKIARKHNAEKGVEVLENRHEKIKRELRDKLSDAICRLSESEAEIVELKKTITQKDEEIAELKVTLMNKDEIEKQLENVEKALESSQQSSEFVTLNNSEMFHCSSCEKNIHVICSFQLDSTDSSHLSSSICLDCQRNGSMSIEYRLDVLLEMEVEAERTLKNNKDMLDEVTKELESIQKLFKEPGPTRVLLDNVLKTIGCDSRVWFQQLTGNQARTLLRPENIRKVLAVFPSDSSDNITVMEEVMMDLSALMTSANNQEKTDEEIDGIERLLWRIERNLRVAQPTSSVTPKLHMLTAHLIPYLRLHRSWGHLTEQGIEHLHAVVNALHLRFASVPDPELNAILVLKHLSNFNFLFDIGQSWFQSD
;
A
#
# COMPACT_ATOMS: atom_id res chain seq x y z
N MET A 1 -63.35 54.66 -12.54
CA MET A 1 -62.38 54.46 -13.64
C MET A 1 -61.98 52.99 -13.67
N PRO A 2 -62.19 52.26 -14.78
CA PRO A 2 -61.82 50.85 -14.87
C PRO A 2 -60.28 50.70 -14.99
N PRO A 3 -59.66 49.68 -14.35
CA PRO A 3 -58.23 49.46 -14.47
C PRO A 3 -57.88 49.17 -15.94
N LYS A 4 -56.91 49.93 -16.46
CA LYS A 4 -56.44 49.87 -17.86
C LYS A 4 -56.15 48.41 -18.27
N LEU A 5 -56.90 47.87 -19.22
CA LEU A 5 -56.76 46.52 -19.82
C LEU A 5 -55.31 46.11 -20.12
N SER A 6 -54.44 47.08 -20.45
CA SER A 6 -52.99 46.87 -20.61
C SER A 6 -52.26 46.28 -19.40
N LYS A 7 -52.67 46.59 -18.16
CA LYS A 7 -52.05 46.03 -16.95
C LYS A 7 -52.43 44.57 -16.74
N ILE A 8 -53.66 44.20 -17.09
CA ILE A 8 -54.15 42.82 -17.00
C ILE A 8 -53.45 41.95 -18.05
N ALA A 9 -53.34 42.44 -19.29
CA ALA A 9 -52.63 41.73 -20.37
C ALA A 9 -51.13 41.55 -20.08
N ARG A 10 -50.46 42.54 -19.48
CA ARG A 10 -49.04 42.43 -19.08
C ARG A 10 -48.84 41.43 -17.94
N LYS A 11 -49.75 41.39 -16.95
CA LYS A 11 -49.67 40.43 -15.85
C LYS A 11 -49.84 38.99 -16.35
N HIS A 12 -50.85 38.76 -17.20
CA HIS A 12 -51.10 37.44 -17.78
C HIS A 12 -49.97 36.96 -18.71
N ASN A 13 -49.36 37.85 -19.49
CA ASN A 13 -48.20 37.49 -20.32
C ASN A 13 -46.93 37.23 -19.47
N ALA A 14 -46.78 37.92 -18.33
CA ALA A 14 -45.70 37.64 -17.39
C ALA A 14 -45.88 36.28 -16.72
N GLU A 15 -47.10 35.94 -16.28
CA GLU A 15 -47.44 34.63 -15.70
C GLU A 15 -47.19 33.49 -16.69
N LYS A 16 -47.63 33.62 -17.95
CA LYS A 16 -47.31 32.64 -19.01
C LYS A 16 -45.82 32.54 -19.32
N GLY A 17 -45.09 33.64 -19.27
CA GLY A 17 -43.63 33.66 -19.46
C GLY A 17 -42.88 32.90 -18.35
N VAL A 18 -43.32 33.06 -17.10
CA VAL A 18 -42.79 32.33 -15.94
C VAL A 18 -43.06 30.84 -16.07
N GLU A 19 -44.28 30.44 -16.42
CA GLU A 19 -44.66 29.03 -16.59
C GLU A 19 -43.86 28.33 -17.72
N VAL A 20 -43.60 29.03 -18.83
CA VAL A 20 -42.76 28.51 -19.93
C VAL A 20 -41.30 28.35 -19.50
N LEU A 21 -40.77 29.29 -18.71
CA LEU A 21 -39.41 29.22 -18.17
C LEU A 21 -39.27 28.10 -17.14
N GLU A 22 -40.25 27.93 -16.25
CA GLU A 22 -40.30 26.82 -15.28
C GLU A 22 -40.35 25.46 -15.98
N ASN A 23 -41.18 25.31 -17.01
CA ASN A 23 -41.24 24.10 -17.83
C ASN A 23 -39.91 23.79 -18.54
N ARG A 24 -39.21 24.82 -19.04
CA ARG A 24 -37.90 24.66 -19.67
C ARG A 24 -36.81 24.30 -18.66
N HIS A 25 -36.83 24.91 -17.48
CA HIS A 25 -35.92 24.56 -16.39
C HIS A 25 -36.13 23.12 -15.90
N GLU A 26 -37.38 22.68 -15.78
CA GLU A 26 -37.68 21.31 -15.34
C GLU A 26 -37.26 20.28 -16.39
N LYS A 27 -37.38 20.62 -17.69
CA LYS A 27 -36.84 19.80 -18.78
C LYS A 27 -35.32 19.67 -18.70
N ILE A 28 -34.60 20.78 -18.51
CA ILE A 28 -33.13 20.77 -18.36
C ILE A 28 -32.70 19.97 -17.13
N LYS A 29 -33.38 20.13 -16.00
CA LYS A 29 -33.12 19.34 -14.79
C LYS A 29 -33.29 17.84 -15.03
N ARG A 30 -34.33 17.44 -15.78
CA ARG A 30 -34.55 16.04 -16.14
C ARG A 30 -33.41 15.50 -17.02
N GLU A 31 -33.05 16.23 -18.07
CA GLU A 31 -31.93 15.85 -18.95
C GLU A 31 -30.59 15.75 -18.21
N LEU A 32 -30.34 16.63 -17.24
CA LEU A 32 -29.13 16.55 -16.41
C LEU A 32 -29.15 15.37 -15.44
N ARG A 33 -30.30 15.05 -14.83
CA ARG A 33 -30.46 13.85 -13.99
C ARG A 33 -30.22 12.58 -14.77
N ASP A 34 -30.76 12.48 -15.99
CA ASP A 34 -30.59 11.30 -16.85
C ASP A 34 -29.11 11.13 -17.24
N LYS A 35 -28.43 12.22 -17.63
CA LYS A 35 -26.99 12.19 -17.92
C LYS A 35 -26.12 11.83 -16.72
N LEU A 36 -26.48 12.31 -15.53
CA LEU A 36 -25.78 11.97 -14.29
C LEU A 36 -25.97 10.49 -13.94
N SER A 37 -27.20 9.98 -14.10
CA SER A 37 -27.50 8.55 -13.91
C SER A 37 -26.67 7.67 -14.85
N ASP A 38 -26.58 8.04 -16.13
CA ASP A 38 -25.74 7.34 -17.12
C ASP A 38 -24.25 7.42 -16.81
N ALA A 39 -23.77 8.52 -16.21
CA ALA A 39 -22.38 8.67 -15.81
C ALA A 39 -22.05 7.82 -14.58
N ILE A 40 -22.93 7.80 -13.58
CA ILE A 40 -22.82 6.96 -12.38
C ILE A 40 -22.81 5.47 -12.77
N CYS A 41 -23.69 5.07 -13.69
CA CYS A 41 -23.73 3.70 -14.19
C CYS A 41 -22.38 3.28 -14.81
N ARG A 42 -21.82 4.12 -15.69
CA ARG A 42 -20.51 3.87 -16.32
C ARG A 42 -19.34 3.87 -15.34
N LEU A 43 -19.38 4.71 -14.31
CA LEU A 43 -18.36 4.71 -13.26
C LEU A 43 -18.44 3.44 -12.41
N SER A 44 -19.65 3.01 -12.04
CA SER A 44 -19.87 1.75 -11.32
C SER A 44 -19.40 0.54 -12.14
N GLU A 45 -19.62 0.54 -13.46
CA GLU A 45 -19.13 -0.51 -14.36
C GLU A 45 -17.59 -0.52 -14.39
N SER A 46 -16.96 0.65 -14.52
CA SER A 46 -15.49 0.77 -14.51
C SER A 46 -14.86 0.38 -13.16
N GLU A 47 -15.50 0.70 -12.04
CA GLU A 47 -15.05 0.26 -10.71
C GLU A 47 -15.12 -1.26 -10.56
N ALA A 48 -16.18 -1.89 -11.07
CA ALA A 48 -16.32 -3.35 -11.08
C ALA A 48 -15.23 -4.00 -11.96
N GLU A 49 -14.93 -3.42 -13.13
CA GLU A 49 -13.84 -3.87 -14.00
C GLU A 49 -12.47 -3.77 -13.30
N ILE A 50 -12.22 -2.69 -12.55
CA ILE A 50 -10.97 -2.53 -11.78
C ILE A 50 -10.85 -3.58 -10.68
N VAL A 51 -11.95 -3.91 -9.99
CA VAL A 51 -11.96 -4.96 -8.96
C VAL A 51 -11.65 -6.32 -9.59
N GLU A 52 -12.24 -6.63 -10.74
CA GLU A 52 -11.98 -7.90 -11.44
C GLU A 52 -10.52 -7.97 -11.93
N LEU A 53 -9.99 -6.89 -12.52
CA LEU A 53 -8.59 -6.82 -12.93
C LEU A 53 -7.62 -7.03 -11.77
N LYS A 54 -7.92 -6.47 -10.58
CA LYS A 54 -7.10 -6.69 -9.38
C LYS A 54 -7.10 -8.16 -8.94
N LYS A 55 -8.25 -8.83 -9.04
CA LYS A 55 -8.38 -10.26 -8.74
C LYS A 55 -7.59 -11.10 -9.75
N THR A 56 -7.62 -10.73 -11.03
CA THR A 56 -6.80 -11.36 -12.07
C THR A 56 -5.31 -11.18 -11.77
N ILE A 57 -4.85 -9.99 -11.36
CA ILE A 57 -3.45 -9.75 -10.98
C ILE A 57 -3.03 -10.71 -9.84
N THR A 58 -3.81 -10.80 -8.77
CA THR A 58 -3.48 -11.69 -7.64
C THR A 58 -3.39 -13.15 -8.07
N GLN A 59 -4.31 -13.61 -8.93
CA GLN A 59 -4.30 -14.97 -9.44
C GLN A 59 -3.07 -15.25 -10.33
N LYS A 60 -2.68 -14.27 -11.17
CA LYS A 60 -1.48 -14.39 -12.01
C LYS A 60 -0.19 -14.35 -11.20
N ASP A 61 -0.12 -13.59 -10.11
CA ASP A 61 1.03 -13.60 -9.19
C ASP A 61 1.18 -14.97 -8.50
N GLU A 62 0.08 -15.61 -8.11
CA GLU A 62 0.07 -16.98 -7.57
C GLU A 62 0.54 -18.01 -8.61
N GLU A 63 0.04 -17.93 -9.85
CA GLU A 63 0.45 -18.80 -10.97
C GLU A 63 1.96 -18.65 -11.28
N ILE A 64 2.49 -17.43 -11.26
CA ILE A 64 3.94 -17.17 -11.40
C ILE A 64 4.73 -17.80 -10.24
N ALA A 65 4.23 -17.72 -9.02
CA ALA A 65 4.90 -18.29 -7.86
C ALA A 65 4.98 -19.82 -7.96
N GLU A 66 3.89 -20.48 -8.35
CA GLU A 66 3.85 -21.93 -8.57
C GLU A 66 4.82 -22.36 -9.69
N LEU A 67 4.76 -21.71 -10.86
CA LEU A 67 5.66 -22.01 -11.98
C LEU A 67 7.13 -21.81 -11.62
N LYS A 68 7.45 -20.78 -10.83
CA LYS A 68 8.82 -20.55 -10.34
C LYS A 68 9.28 -21.67 -9.40
N VAL A 69 8.42 -22.15 -8.51
CA VAL A 69 8.75 -23.29 -7.63
C VAL A 69 9.06 -24.53 -8.47
N THR A 70 8.22 -24.86 -9.46
CA THR A 70 8.47 -25.99 -10.36
C THR A 70 9.77 -25.84 -11.16
N LEU A 71 10.11 -24.63 -11.61
CA LEU A 71 11.35 -24.36 -12.34
C LEU A 71 12.60 -24.38 -11.43
N MET A 72 12.47 -23.99 -10.16
CA MET A 72 13.59 -23.98 -9.19
C MET A 72 14.04 -25.39 -8.80
N ASN A 73 13.20 -26.41 -8.95
CA ASN A 73 13.57 -27.80 -8.71
C ASN A 73 14.49 -28.39 -9.80
N LYS A 74 14.75 -27.66 -10.89
CA LYS A 74 15.58 -28.13 -12.00
C LYS A 74 17.00 -28.52 -11.56
N ASP A 75 17.68 -27.66 -10.80
CA ASP A 75 19.07 -27.92 -10.37
C ASP A 75 19.17 -29.15 -9.44
N GLU A 76 18.12 -29.40 -8.65
CA GLU A 76 18.03 -30.58 -7.78
C GLU A 76 17.74 -31.84 -8.60
N ILE A 77 16.85 -31.77 -9.59
CA ILE A 77 16.53 -32.88 -10.50
C ILE A 77 17.75 -33.26 -11.37
N GLU A 78 18.46 -32.29 -11.96
CA GLU A 78 19.67 -32.54 -12.75
C GLU A 78 20.76 -33.25 -11.92
N LYS A 79 20.95 -32.81 -10.66
CA LYS A 79 21.90 -33.43 -9.74
C LYS A 79 21.47 -34.85 -9.34
N GLN A 80 20.18 -35.10 -9.17
CA GLN A 80 19.68 -36.45 -8.87
C GLN A 80 19.80 -37.38 -10.08
N LEU A 81 19.53 -36.91 -11.29
CA LEU A 81 19.75 -37.66 -12.54
C LEU A 81 21.21 -38.07 -12.72
N GLU A 82 22.16 -37.14 -12.52
CA GLU A 82 23.60 -37.44 -12.61
C GLU A 82 24.03 -38.53 -11.60
N ASN A 83 23.40 -38.56 -10.42
CA ASN A 83 23.65 -39.60 -9.41
C ASN A 83 23.06 -40.97 -9.83
N VAL A 84 21.89 -40.98 -10.48
CA VAL A 84 21.24 -42.19 -11.01
C VAL A 84 22.11 -42.81 -12.11
N GLU A 85 22.59 -42.00 -13.05
CA GLU A 85 23.44 -42.44 -14.16
C GLU A 85 24.74 -43.07 -13.66
N LYS A 86 25.46 -42.39 -12.75
CA LYS A 86 26.68 -42.94 -12.12
C LYS A 86 26.43 -44.27 -11.40
N ALA A 87 25.28 -44.41 -10.73
CA ALA A 87 24.91 -45.66 -10.07
C ALA A 87 24.63 -46.79 -11.07
N LEU A 88 23.99 -46.50 -12.19
CA LEU A 88 23.73 -47.49 -13.25
C LEU A 88 25.01 -47.92 -13.98
N GLU A 89 25.90 -46.98 -14.31
CA GLU A 89 27.18 -47.27 -14.97
C GLU A 89 28.11 -48.11 -14.09
N SER A 90 28.20 -47.79 -12.79
CA SER A 90 29.00 -48.58 -11.84
C SER A 90 28.48 -50.02 -11.67
N SER A 91 27.16 -50.23 -11.76
CA SER A 91 26.53 -51.56 -11.75
C SER A 91 26.83 -52.40 -12.99
N GLN A 92 27.27 -51.80 -14.10
CA GLN A 92 27.68 -52.53 -15.31
C GLN A 92 29.16 -52.96 -15.27
N GLN A 93 30.01 -52.31 -14.47
CA GLN A 93 31.48 -52.48 -14.55
C GLN A 93 32.13 -53.23 -13.38
N SER A 94 31.46 -53.51 -12.25
CA SER A 94 32.07 -54.30 -11.18
C SER A 94 31.06 -54.97 -10.24
N SER A 95 31.49 -56.07 -9.61
CA SER A 95 30.79 -56.77 -8.52
C SER A 95 30.85 -56.03 -7.18
N GLU A 96 31.33 -54.78 -7.14
CA GLU A 96 31.35 -53.94 -5.95
C GLU A 96 30.30 -52.83 -6.09
N PHE A 97 29.16 -53.06 -5.44
CA PHE A 97 28.06 -52.11 -5.32
C PHE A 97 28.59 -50.83 -4.67
N VAL A 98 28.63 -49.71 -5.41
CA VAL A 98 28.92 -48.40 -4.83
C VAL A 98 27.86 -48.13 -3.76
N THR A 99 28.32 -47.92 -2.52
CA THR A 99 27.47 -47.71 -1.36
C THR A 99 26.71 -46.39 -1.48
N LEU A 100 25.49 -46.45 -2.04
CA LEU A 100 24.43 -45.43 -1.98
C LEU A 100 23.90 -45.19 -0.55
N ASN A 101 24.74 -45.37 0.48
CA ASN A 101 24.38 -45.53 1.89
C ASN A 101 23.67 -44.33 2.54
N ASN A 102 23.51 -43.20 1.84
CA ASN A 102 22.83 -42.00 2.34
C ASN A 102 21.56 -41.64 1.55
N SER A 103 21.07 -42.52 0.67
CA SER A 103 19.89 -42.24 -0.16
C SER A 103 18.62 -42.65 0.59
N GLU A 104 17.57 -41.82 0.54
CA GLU A 104 16.27 -42.16 1.12
C GLU A 104 15.74 -43.49 0.54
N MET A 105 15.17 -44.33 1.41
CA MET A 105 14.63 -45.64 1.05
C MET A 105 13.15 -45.70 1.37
N PHE A 106 12.38 -46.39 0.53
CA PHE A 106 10.99 -46.72 0.81
C PHE A 106 10.75 -48.23 0.73
N HIS A 107 9.67 -48.67 1.36
CA HIS A 107 9.27 -50.07 1.37
C HIS A 107 8.24 -50.35 0.26
N CYS A 108 8.52 -51.32 -0.61
CA CYS A 108 7.62 -51.68 -1.70
C CYS A 108 6.45 -52.55 -1.21
N SER A 109 5.20 -52.11 -1.37
CA SER A 109 3.98 -52.84 -0.98
C SER A 109 3.66 -54.07 -1.85
N SER A 110 4.32 -54.22 -3.00
CA SER A 110 4.08 -55.37 -3.91
C SER A 110 5.12 -56.48 -3.78
N CYS A 111 6.40 -56.15 -3.56
CA CYS A 111 7.47 -57.14 -3.42
C CYS A 111 8.15 -57.16 -2.04
N GLU A 112 7.69 -56.33 -1.10
CA GLU A 112 8.17 -56.23 0.28
C GLU A 112 9.67 -55.91 0.42
N LYS A 113 10.29 -55.38 -0.64
CA LYS A 113 11.71 -54.98 -0.65
C LYS A 113 11.88 -53.51 -0.28
N ASN A 114 12.97 -53.20 0.40
CA ASN A 114 13.42 -51.82 0.62
C ASN A 114 14.21 -51.37 -0.60
N ILE A 115 13.76 -50.27 -1.21
CA ILE A 115 14.31 -49.74 -2.46
C ILE A 115 14.72 -48.28 -2.23
N HIS A 116 15.86 -47.86 -2.77
CA HIS A 116 16.22 -46.45 -2.77
C HIS A 116 15.22 -45.66 -3.63
N VAL A 117 14.75 -44.52 -3.15
CA VAL A 117 13.83 -43.61 -3.85
C VAL A 117 14.34 -43.29 -5.25
N ILE A 118 15.64 -42.98 -5.34
CA ILE A 118 16.38 -42.70 -6.57
C ILE A 118 16.35 -43.89 -7.56
N CYS A 119 16.43 -45.13 -7.07
CA CYS A 119 16.37 -46.33 -7.91
C CYS A 119 14.97 -46.61 -8.49
N SER A 120 13.95 -45.87 -8.04
CA SER A 120 12.59 -45.89 -8.62
C SER A 120 12.27 -44.64 -9.43
N PHE A 121 13.29 -43.82 -9.76
CA PHE A 121 13.19 -42.59 -10.56
C PHE A 121 12.21 -41.56 -10.00
N GLN A 122 12.06 -41.54 -8.67
CA GLN A 122 11.34 -40.49 -7.96
C GLN A 122 12.32 -39.36 -7.66
N LEU A 123 12.21 -38.26 -8.40
CA LEU A 123 13.22 -37.17 -8.43
C LEU A 123 12.72 -35.86 -7.80
N ASP A 124 11.45 -35.75 -7.42
CA ASP A 124 10.84 -34.52 -6.94
C ASP A 124 10.47 -34.61 -5.44
N SER A 125 10.91 -33.63 -4.64
CA SER A 125 10.64 -33.60 -3.18
C SER A 125 9.20 -33.20 -2.85
N THR A 126 8.49 -32.64 -3.82
CA THR A 126 7.06 -32.26 -3.75
C THR A 126 6.10 -33.44 -3.90
N ASP A 127 6.58 -34.59 -4.37
CA ASP A 127 5.80 -35.85 -4.44
C ASP A 127 5.71 -36.58 -3.09
N SER A 128 6.13 -35.94 -2.00
CA SER A 128 5.94 -36.45 -0.63
C SER A 128 4.46 -36.63 -0.25
N SER A 129 3.52 -36.02 -0.99
CA SER A 129 2.07 -36.24 -0.85
C SER A 129 1.52 -37.37 -1.75
N HIS A 130 2.30 -37.85 -2.72
CA HIS A 130 1.98 -38.95 -3.64
C HIS A 130 2.69 -40.27 -3.28
N LEU A 131 3.07 -40.47 -2.01
CA LEU A 131 3.39 -41.79 -1.44
C LEU A 131 2.24 -42.84 -1.55
N SER A 132 1.19 -42.54 -2.30
CA SER A 132 0.05 -43.42 -2.58
C SER A 132 0.38 -44.62 -3.47
N SER A 133 1.58 -44.69 -4.06
CA SER A 133 2.09 -45.96 -4.58
C SER A 133 3.50 -46.23 -4.08
N SER A 134 3.61 -46.81 -2.88
CA SER A 134 4.83 -47.43 -2.39
C SER A 134 5.16 -48.68 -3.22
N ILE A 135 5.17 -48.60 -4.56
CA ILE A 135 5.40 -49.73 -5.46
C ILE A 135 6.68 -49.42 -6.24
N CYS A 136 7.66 -50.32 -6.18
CA CYS A 136 8.92 -50.12 -6.88
C CYS A 136 8.75 -50.20 -8.40
N LEU A 137 9.72 -49.64 -9.13
CA LEU A 137 9.72 -49.59 -10.59
C LEU A 137 9.48 -50.97 -11.25
N ASP A 138 10.12 -52.02 -10.74
CA ASP A 138 9.95 -53.39 -11.27
C ASP A 138 8.50 -53.91 -11.09
N CYS A 139 7.87 -53.57 -9.96
CA CYS A 139 6.49 -53.96 -9.66
C CYS A 139 5.47 -53.11 -10.45
N GLN A 140 5.77 -51.84 -10.72
CA GLN A 140 4.95 -51.01 -11.59
C GLN A 140 4.96 -51.51 -13.05
N ARG A 141 6.06 -52.11 -13.49
CA ARG A 141 6.28 -52.57 -14.87
C ARG A 141 6.17 -54.09 -15.05
N ASN A 142 5.62 -54.81 -14.06
CA ASN A 142 5.31 -56.25 -14.11
C ASN A 142 6.51 -57.18 -14.36
N GLY A 143 7.71 -56.91 -13.81
CA GLY A 143 8.84 -57.84 -13.88
C GLY A 143 10.21 -57.21 -13.61
N SER A 144 11.24 -58.04 -13.38
CA SER A 144 12.62 -57.56 -13.23
C SER A 144 13.11 -57.01 -14.56
N MET A 145 13.34 -55.70 -14.62
CA MET A 145 13.83 -55.06 -15.83
C MET A 145 15.35 -55.23 -15.99
N SER A 146 15.83 -55.36 -17.22
CA SER A 146 17.27 -55.27 -17.49
C SER A 146 17.76 -53.85 -17.24
N ILE A 147 19.08 -53.71 -17.02
CA ILE A 147 19.72 -52.40 -16.86
C ILE A 147 19.54 -51.55 -18.13
N GLU A 148 19.61 -52.16 -19.32
CA GLU A 148 19.39 -51.50 -20.61
C GLU A 148 17.98 -50.90 -20.70
N TYR A 149 16.94 -51.67 -20.34
CA TYR A 149 15.57 -51.18 -20.35
C TYR A 149 15.32 -50.08 -19.32
N ARG A 150 16.03 -50.11 -18.17
CA ARG A 150 15.98 -49.03 -17.18
C ARG A 150 16.58 -47.73 -17.71
N LEU A 151 17.64 -47.82 -18.50
CA LEU A 151 18.27 -46.67 -19.14
C LEU A 151 17.34 -46.05 -20.21
N ASP A 152 16.68 -46.88 -21.01
CA ASP A 152 15.69 -46.40 -22.00
C ASP A 152 14.54 -45.62 -21.32
N VAL A 153 14.02 -46.14 -20.21
CA VAL A 153 12.97 -45.47 -19.41
C VAL A 153 13.46 -44.12 -18.85
N LEU A 154 14.71 -44.04 -18.40
CA LEU A 154 15.29 -42.78 -17.92
C LEU A 154 15.40 -41.74 -19.03
N LEU A 155 15.87 -42.13 -20.21
CA LEU A 155 15.99 -41.23 -21.36
C LEU A 155 14.61 -40.72 -21.80
N GLU A 156 13.57 -41.56 -21.75
CA GLU A 156 12.19 -41.11 -22.01
C GLU A 156 11.72 -40.08 -20.96
N MET A 157 12.03 -40.31 -19.68
CA MET A 157 11.68 -39.39 -18.59
C MET A 157 12.43 -38.05 -18.69
N GLU A 158 13.70 -38.07 -19.08
CA GLU A 158 14.51 -36.87 -19.32
C GLU A 158 13.88 -36.01 -20.43
N VAL A 159 13.55 -36.62 -21.57
CA VAL A 159 12.92 -35.92 -22.70
C VAL A 159 11.56 -35.32 -22.32
N GLU A 160 10.76 -36.01 -21.49
CA GLU A 160 9.49 -35.49 -20.99
C GLU A 160 9.69 -34.32 -20.01
N ALA A 161 10.66 -34.43 -19.11
CA ALA A 161 11.00 -33.38 -18.16
C ALA A 161 11.49 -32.11 -18.88
N GLU A 162 12.36 -32.25 -19.89
CA GLU A 162 12.81 -31.14 -20.72
C GLU A 162 11.66 -30.45 -21.45
N ARG A 163 10.72 -31.24 -22.01
CA ARG A 163 9.54 -30.71 -22.67
C ARG A 163 8.64 -29.93 -21.70
N THR A 164 8.43 -30.49 -20.51
CA THR A 164 7.60 -29.86 -19.47
C THR A 164 8.24 -28.56 -18.98
N LEU A 165 9.56 -28.56 -18.73
CA LEU A 165 10.30 -27.35 -18.35
C LEU A 165 10.22 -26.27 -19.42
N LYS A 166 10.34 -26.64 -20.70
CA LYS A 166 10.20 -25.70 -21.80
C LYS A 166 8.80 -25.11 -21.87
N ASN A 167 7.75 -25.93 -21.79
CA ASN A 167 6.37 -25.46 -21.79
C ASN A 167 6.08 -24.52 -20.62
N ASN A 168 6.52 -24.87 -19.40
CA ASN A 168 6.34 -24.03 -18.21
C ASN A 168 7.08 -22.69 -18.34
N LYS A 169 8.25 -22.68 -18.97
CA LYS A 169 9.01 -21.45 -19.25
C LYS A 169 8.29 -20.57 -20.28
N ASP A 170 7.77 -21.15 -21.36
CA ASP A 170 7.01 -20.41 -22.38
C ASP A 170 5.72 -19.82 -21.78
N MET A 171 5.01 -20.57 -20.93
CA MET A 171 3.84 -20.08 -20.19
C MET A 171 4.20 -18.96 -19.20
N LEU A 172 5.30 -19.11 -18.45
CA LEU A 172 5.77 -18.08 -17.54
C LEU A 172 6.08 -16.77 -18.28
N ASP A 173 6.71 -16.85 -19.45
CA ASP A 173 7.00 -15.68 -20.29
C ASP A 173 5.73 -15.00 -20.79
N GLU A 174 4.69 -15.77 -21.15
CA GLU A 174 3.39 -15.23 -21.58
C GLU A 174 2.66 -14.54 -20.43
N VAL A 175 2.52 -15.22 -19.28
CA VAL A 175 1.85 -14.67 -18.09
C VAL A 175 2.57 -13.42 -17.56
N THR A 176 3.90 -13.42 -17.59
CA THR A 176 4.69 -12.25 -17.17
C THR A 176 4.45 -11.05 -18.08
N LYS A 177 4.36 -11.25 -19.40
CA LYS A 177 4.04 -10.18 -20.35
C LYS A 177 2.62 -9.63 -20.16
N GLU A 178 1.65 -10.50 -19.93
CA GLU A 178 0.28 -10.09 -19.62
C GLU A 178 0.23 -9.25 -18.34
N LEU A 179 0.88 -9.71 -17.27
CA LEU A 179 0.96 -8.99 -16.00
C LEU A 179 1.63 -7.62 -16.17
N GLU A 180 2.74 -7.54 -16.92
CA GLU A 180 3.37 -6.27 -17.24
C GLU A 180 2.46 -5.32 -18.03
N SER A 181 1.67 -5.85 -18.96
CA SER A 181 0.71 -5.05 -19.75
C SER A 181 -0.40 -4.49 -18.88
N ILE A 182 -0.94 -5.29 -17.96
CA ILE A 182 -1.97 -4.86 -17.01
C ILE A 182 -1.38 -3.86 -16.01
N GLN A 183 -0.20 -4.13 -15.46
CA GLN A 183 0.49 -3.20 -14.56
C GLN A 183 0.82 -1.87 -15.22
N LYS A 184 1.11 -1.82 -16.54
CA LYS A 184 1.30 -0.56 -17.28
C LYS A 184 0.05 0.32 -17.24
N LEU A 185 -1.15 -0.25 -17.31
CA LEU A 185 -2.41 0.49 -17.17
C LEU A 185 -2.54 1.18 -15.79
N PHE A 186 -1.89 0.63 -14.76
CA PHE A 186 -1.87 1.19 -13.41
C PHE A 186 -0.63 2.06 -13.10
N LYS A 187 0.41 2.05 -13.95
CA LYS A 187 1.65 2.81 -13.75
C LYS A 187 1.53 4.27 -14.17
N GLU A 188 0.69 4.58 -15.15
CA GLU A 188 0.51 5.97 -15.58
C GLU A 188 -0.47 6.70 -14.64
N PRO A 189 -0.05 7.79 -13.99
CA PRO A 189 -0.96 8.55 -13.14
C PRO A 189 -2.07 9.12 -14.01
N GLY A 190 -3.32 8.76 -13.68
CA GLY A 190 -4.49 9.32 -14.36
C GLY A 190 -4.52 10.87 -14.31
N PRO A 191 -5.31 11.52 -15.17
CA PRO A 191 -5.31 12.98 -15.31
C PRO A 191 -5.55 13.72 -13.99
N THR A 192 -6.47 13.22 -13.15
CA THR A 192 -6.75 13.76 -11.81
C THR A 192 -5.53 13.67 -10.88
N ARG A 193 -4.78 12.58 -10.95
CA ARG A 193 -3.57 12.39 -10.13
C ARG A 193 -2.47 13.38 -10.54
N VAL A 194 -2.28 13.58 -11.85
CA VAL A 194 -1.33 14.56 -12.39
C VAL A 194 -1.71 15.98 -11.95
N LEU A 195 -2.99 16.34 -12.01
CA LEU A 195 -3.49 17.63 -11.53
C LEU A 195 -3.26 17.81 -10.02
N LEU A 196 -3.53 16.77 -9.22
CA LEU A 196 -3.31 16.80 -7.77
C LEU A 196 -1.83 17.00 -7.45
N ASP A 197 -0.94 16.23 -8.08
CA ASP A 197 0.51 16.34 -7.88
C ASP A 197 1.02 17.74 -8.28
N ASN A 198 0.49 18.34 -9.35
CA ASN A 198 0.82 19.71 -9.76
C ASN A 198 0.34 20.76 -8.74
N VAL A 199 -0.87 20.62 -8.19
CA VAL A 199 -1.38 21.51 -7.14
C VAL A 199 -0.53 21.39 -5.88
N LEU A 200 -0.24 20.16 -5.43
CA LEU A 200 0.60 19.90 -4.26
C LEU A 200 1.99 20.49 -4.44
N LYS A 201 2.60 20.35 -5.63
CA LYS A 201 3.89 20.98 -5.95
C LYS A 201 3.83 22.51 -5.89
N THR A 202 2.77 23.10 -6.43
CA THR A 202 2.58 24.57 -6.47
C THR A 202 2.46 25.17 -5.07
N ILE A 203 1.85 24.45 -4.12
CA ILE A 203 1.74 24.89 -2.72
C ILE A 203 2.97 24.52 -1.87
N GLY A 204 3.98 23.85 -2.43
CA GLY A 204 5.19 23.43 -1.71
C GLY A 204 5.05 22.11 -0.93
N CYS A 205 4.01 21.32 -1.20
CA CYS A 205 3.74 20.01 -0.60
C CYS A 205 4.10 18.86 -1.55
N ASP A 206 5.19 19.00 -2.32
CA ASP A 206 5.63 17.96 -3.27
C ASP A 206 6.03 16.68 -2.52
N SER A 207 5.35 15.57 -2.87
CA SER A 207 5.51 14.23 -2.29
C SER A 207 6.84 13.56 -2.66
N ARG A 208 7.59 14.13 -3.61
CA ARG A 208 8.89 13.61 -4.06
C ARG A 208 10.06 14.05 -3.18
N VAL A 209 9.85 14.99 -2.26
CA VAL A 209 10.94 15.65 -1.55
C VAL A 209 11.43 14.82 -0.37
N TRP A 210 10.59 14.04 0.31
CA TRP A 210 10.99 13.08 1.36
C TRP A 210 9.97 11.93 1.45
N PHE A 211 10.46 10.69 1.57
CA PHE A 211 9.74 9.42 1.73
C PHE A 211 8.26 9.52 2.12
N GLN A 212 7.35 9.45 1.14
CA GLN A 212 5.91 9.15 1.23
C GLN A 212 5.03 9.91 2.25
N GLN A 213 5.58 10.78 3.09
CA GLN A 213 4.91 11.45 4.20
C GLN A 213 5.18 12.96 4.19
N LEU A 214 4.16 13.74 4.54
CA LEU A 214 4.27 15.19 4.66
C LEU A 214 5.06 15.55 5.93
N THR A 215 6.05 16.43 5.79
CA THR A 215 6.74 17.04 6.95
C THR A 215 5.81 18.00 7.70
N GLY A 216 6.13 18.38 8.94
CA GLY A 216 5.31 19.31 9.74
C GLY A 216 5.03 20.64 9.03
N ASN A 217 6.02 21.20 8.33
CA ASN A 217 5.84 22.44 7.55
C ASN A 217 4.92 22.24 6.34
N GLN A 218 5.02 21.09 5.67
CA GLN A 218 4.14 20.76 4.56
C GLN A 218 2.71 20.49 5.03
N ALA A 219 2.52 19.80 6.15
CA ALA A 219 1.21 19.62 6.77
C ALA A 219 0.57 20.97 7.13
N ARG A 220 1.35 21.88 7.75
CA ARG A 220 0.89 23.25 8.07
C ARG A 220 0.53 24.05 6.83
N THR A 221 1.26 23.86 5.73
CA THR A 221 0.99 24.55 4.47
C THR A 221 -0.24 23.98 3.77
N LEU A 222 -0.38 22.65 3.74
CA LEU A 222 -1.52 21.95 3.15
C LEU A 222 -2.83 22.35 3.83
N LEU A 223 -2.83 22.39 5.17
CA LEU A 223 -4.01 22.69 5.97
C LEU A 223 -4.39 24.18 5.98
N ARG A 224 -3.73 25.06 5.22
CA ARG A 224 -4.22 26.45 5.10
C ARG A 224 -5.54 26.47 4.31
N PRO A 225 -6.56 27.25 4.73
CA PRO A 225 -7.87 27.26 4.07
C PRO A 225 -7.82 27.49 2.55
N GLU A 226 -6.94 28.38 2.08
CA GLU A 226 -6.73 28.64 0.66
C GLU A 226 -6.14 27.44 -0.10
N ASN A 227 -5.33 26.61 0.56
CA ASN A 227 -4.69 25.45 -0.06
C ASN A 227 -5.61 24.22 -0.02
N ILE A 228 -6.40 24.06 1.04
CA ILE A 228 -7.47 23.06 1.10
C ILE A 228 -8.40 23.21 -0.11
N ARG A 229 -8.88 24.43 -0.38
CA ARG A 229 -9.74 24.69 -1.54
C ARG A 229 -9.08 24.38 -2.88
N LYS A 230 -7.79 24.69 -3.04
CA LYS A 230 -7.04 24.35 -4.27
C LYS A 230 -6.95 22.84 -4.47
N VAL A 231 -6.72 22.08 -3.40
CA VAL A 231 -6.64 20.62 -3.46
C VAL A 231 -8.00 20.02 -3.81
N LEU A 232 -9.07 20.50 -3.19
CA LEU A 232 -10.41 19.99 -3.44
C LEU A 232 -10.93 20.36 -4.84
N ALA A 233 -10.53 21.52 -5.38
CA ALA A 233 -10.87 21.94 -6.74
C ALA A 233 -10.28 21.02 -7.84
N VAL A 234 -9.36 20.12 -7.51
CA VAL A 234 -8.87 19.09 -8.44
C VAL A 234 -9.94 18.05 -8.74
N PHE A 235 -10.83 17.80 -7.78
CA PHE A 235 -11.89 16.82 -7.92
C PHE A 235 -13.11 17.46 -8.58
N PRO A 236 -13.72 16.83 -9.60
CA PRO A 236 -14.95 17.31 -10.20
C PRO A 236 -16.08 17.47 -9.17
N SER A 237 -16.93 18.49 -9.30
CA SER A 237 -18.01 18.76 -8.34
C SER A 237 -19.06 17.65 -8.25
N ASP A 238 -19.13 16.78 -9.26
CA ASP A 238 -20.00 15.60 -9.36
C ASP A 238 -19.32 14.29 -8.93
N SER A 239 -18.06 14.34 -8.48
CA SER A 239 -17.30 13.13 -8.18
C SER A 239 -17.70 12.44 -6.87
N SER A 240 -18.21 13.18 -5.87
CA SER A 240 -18.82 12.58 -4.66
C SER A 240 -19.48 13.64 -3.77
N ASP A 241 -20.65 13.32 -3.21
CA ASP A 241 -21.29 14.12 -2.16
C ASP A 241 -20.40 14.24 -0.89
N ASN A 242 -19.48 13.30 -0.69
CA ASN A 242 -18.58 13.27 0.46
C ASN A 242 -17.45 14.30 0.38
N ILE A 243 -17.21 14.92 -0.78
CA ILE A 243 -16.14 15.92 -0.94
C ILE A 243 -16.41 17.16 -0.09
N THR A 244 -17.66 17.61 -0.06
CA THR A 244 -18.07 18.76 0.78
C THR A 244 -17.87 18.44 2.26
N VAL A 245 -18.22 17.22 2.69
CA VAL A 245 -18.01 16.77 4.07
C VAL A 245 -16.51 16.68 4.39
N MET A 246 -15.70 16.22 3.44
CA MET A 246 -14.24 16.17 3.59
C MET A 246 -13.62 17.59 3.65
N GLU A 247 -14.18 18.56 2.93
CA GLU A 247 -13.79 19.97 3.06
C GLU A 247 -13.97 20.45 4.50
N GLU A 248 -15.13 20.18 5.10
CA GLU A 248 -15.39 20.54 6.50
C GLU A 248 -14.39 19.87 7.44
N VAL A 249 -14.08 18.59 7.25
CA VAL A 249 -13.06 17.88 8.06
C VAL A 249 -11.70 18.57 7.93
N MET A 250 -11.26 18.90 6.71
CA MET A 250 -9.97 19.55 6.49
C MET A 250 -9.92 20.95 7.11
N MET A 251 -11.02 21.71 7.04
CA MET A 251 -11.13 23.03 7.67
C MET A 251 -11.11 22.94 9.20
N ASP A 252 -11.73 21.91 9.77
CA ASP A 252 -11.68 21.67 11.21
C ASP A 252 -10.28 21.28 11.68
N LEU A 253 -9.57 20.45 10.90
CA LEU A 253 -8.16 20.13 11.14
C LEU A 253 -7.27 21.38 11.06
N SER A 254 -7.55 22.30 10.14
CA SER A 254 -6.87 23.60 10.06
C SER A 254 -7.05 24.42 11.35
N ALA A 255 -8.28 24.52 11.82
CA ALA A 255 -8.60 25.24 13.06
C ALA A 255 -7.91 24.58 14.26
N LEU A 256 -7.99 23.25 14.36
CA LEU A 256 -7.39 22.46 15.41
C LEU A 256 -5.86 22.62 15.46
N MET A 257 -5.20 22.55 14.30
CA MET A 257 -3.75 22.77 14.18
C MET A 257 -3.33 24.18 14.63
N THR A 258 -4.19 25.19 14.44
CA THR A 258 -3.91 26.56 14.90
C THR A 258 -3.88 26.65 16.43
N SER A 259 -4.68 25.83 17.11
CA SER A 259 -4.73 25.72 18.57
C SER A 259 -3.61 24.84 19.16
N ALA A 260 -2.89 24.08 18.35
CA ALA A 260 -1.78 23.21 18.76
C ALA A 260 -0.49 24.00 19.00
N ASN A 261 -0.51 24.88 20.00
CA ASN A 261 0.60 25.75 20.39
C ASN A 261 0.96 25.60 21.89
N ASN A 262 2.03 26.29 22.29
CA ASN A 262 2.57 26.23 23.66
C ASN A 262 1.78 27.06 24.67
N GLN A 263 0.81 27.88 24.23
CA GLN A 263 0.02 28.71 25.13
C GLN A 263 -0.84 27.84 26.04
N GLU A 264 -0.97 28.30 27.29
CA GLU A 264 -1.97 27.79 28.22
C GLU A 264 -3.37 28.13 27.71
N LYS A 265 -4.28 27.16 27.78
CA LYS A 265 -5.62 27.21 27.21
C LYS A 265 -6.66 27.33 28.32
N THR A 266 -7.58 28.27 28.15
CA THR A 266 -8.71 28.44 29.07
C THR A 266 -9.71 27.30 28.94
N ASP A 267 -10.61 27.16 29.91
CA ASP A 267 -11.66 26.14 29.84
C ASP A 267 -12.57 26.32 28.61
N GLU A 268 -12.86 27.57 28.22
CA GLU A 268 -13.65 27.91 27.04
C GLU A 268 -12.93 27.56 25.73
N GLU A 269 -11.61 27.74 25.67
CA GLU A 269 -10.79 27.33 24.52
C GLU A 269 -10.75 25.81 24.40
N ILE A 270 -10.62 25.09 25.52
CA ILE A 270 -10.65 23.62 25.54
C ILE A 270 -12.04 23.11 25.11
N ASP A 271 -13.13 23.72 25.58
CA ASP A 271 -14.49 23.42 25.10
C ASP A 271 -14.63 23.68 23.59
N GLY A 272 -13.98 24.72 23.09
CA GLY A 272 -13.90 25.03 21.66
C GLY A 272 -13.23 23.91 20.87
N ILE A 273 -12.09 23.41 21.37
CA ILE A 273 -11.35 22.29 20.78
C ILE A 273 -12.20 21.01 20.80
N GLU A 274 -12.91 20.74 21.90
CA GLU A 274 -13.79 19.56 22.01
C GLU A 274 -14.89 19.57 20.95
N ARG A 275 -15.53 20.72 20.73
CA ARG A 275 -16.53 20.87 19.66
C ARG A 275 -15.95 20.63 18.26
N LEU A 276 -14.69 21.04 18.01
CA LEU A 276 -14.01 20.75 16.74
C LEU A 276 -13.79 19.24 16.57
N LEU A 277 -13.32 18.55 17.61
CA LEU A 277 -13.11 17.09 17.56
C LEU A 277 -14.39 16.33 17.29
N TRP A 278 -15.50 16.69 17.94
CA TRP A 278 -16.80 16.06 17.70
C TRP A 278 -17.28 16.25 16.27
N ARG A 279 -17.04 17.43 15.68
CA ARG A 279 -17.40 17.69 14.28
C ARG A 279 -16.54 16.88 13.32
N ILE A 280 -15.23 16.79 13.58
CA ILE A 280 -14.30 15.92 12.82
C ILE A 280 -14.79 14.46 12.87
N GLU A 281 -15.08 13.93 14.04
CA GLU A 281 -15.52 12.53 14.20
C GLU A 281 -16.82 12.27 13.43
N ARG A 282 -17.83 13.12 13.64
CA ARG A 282 -19.12 13.01 12.95
C ARG A 282 -18.95 13.05 11.44
N ASN A 283 -18.19 14.01 10.93
CA ASN A 283 -18.02 14.21 9.50
C ASN A 283 -17.16 13.09 8.88
N LEU A 284 -16.15 12.57 9.58
CA LEU A 284 -15.37 11.41 9.13
C LEU A 284 -16.22 10.14 9.04
N ARG A 285 -17.13 9.89 10.00
CA ARG A 285 -18.06 8.75 9.95
C ARG A 285 -18.97 8.81 8.72
N VAL A 286 -19.34 10.00 8.26
CA VAL A 286 -20.14 10.19 7.04
C VAL A 286 -19.28 10.04 5.79
N ALA A 287 -18.14 10.72 5.73
CA ALA A 287 -17.30 10.75 4.53
C ALA A 287 -16.56 9.42 4.28
N GLN A 288 -16.26 8.66 5.34
CA GLN A 288 -15.43 7.44 5.30
C GLN A 288 -15.98 6.35 6.26
N PRO A 289 -17.21 5.83 6.05
CA PRO A 289 -17.90 4.95 6.99
C PRO A 289 -17.23 3.59 7.21
N THR A 290 -16.46 3.11 6.23
CA THR A 290 -15.78 1.81 6.25
C THR A 290 -14.30 1.90 6.65
N SER A 291 -13.78 3.11 6.84
CA SER A 291 -12.37 3.31 7.18
C SER A 291 -12.11 2.97 8.65
N SER A 292 -10.96 2.36 8.92
CA SER A 292 -10.48 2.13 10.28
C SER A 292 -9.86 3.42 10.86
N VAL A 293 -9.86 3.52 12.19
CA VAL A 293 -9.29 4.67 12.91
C VAL A 293 -7.81 4.42 13.16
N THR A 294 -6.96 5.34 12.70
CA THR A 294 -5.51 5.26 12.99
C THR A 294 -5.24 5.56 14.46
N PRO A 295 -4.17 5.01 15.07
CA PRO A 295 -3.81 5.33 16.45
C PRO A 295 -3.65 6.84 16.70
N LYS A 296 -3.08 7.60 15.76
CA LYS A 296 -2.93 9.06 15.88
C LYS A 296 -4.28 9.78 15.92
N LEU A 297 -5.23 9.36 15.07
CA LEU A 297 -6.58 9.91 15.08
C LEU A 297 -7.32 9.56 16.38
N HIS A 298 -7.17 8.34 16.89
CA HIS A 298 -7.72 7.93 18.19
C HIS A 298 -7.15 8.76 19.34
N MET A 299 -5.82 8.96 19.38
CA MET A 299 -5.18 9.83 20.39
C MET A 299 -5.74 11.25 20.35
N LEU A 300 -5.93 11.77 19.13
CA LEU A 300 -6.49 13.11 18.94
C LEU A 300 -7.94 13.24 19.43
N THR A 301 -8.81 12.29 19.10
CA THR A 301 -10.25 12.41 19.40
C THR A 301 -10.62 11.96 20.81
N ALA A 302 -9.92 10.97 21.38
CA ALA A 302 -10.27 10.39 22.68
C ALA A 302 -9.46 10.97 23.85
N HIS A 303 -8.19 11.34 23.62
CA HIS A 303 -7.26 11.63 24.71
C HIS A 303 -6.83 13.10 24.80
N LEU A 304 -7.05 13.90 23.74
CA LEU A 304 -6.63 15.30 23.74
C LEU A 304 -7.34 16.13 24.82
N ILE A 305 -8.66 16.01 24.96
CA ILE A 305 -9.40 16.84 25.92
C ILE A 305 -9.02 16.52 27.37
N PRO A 306 -8.98 15.24 27.80
CA PRO A 306 -8.45 14.91 29.12
C PRO A 306 -7.04 15.47 29.36
N TYR A 307 -6.16 15.35 28.36
CA TYR A 307 -4.81 15.89 28.43
C TYR A 307 -4.79 17.42 28.60
N LEU A 308 -5.57 18.15 27.81
CA LEU A 308 -5.66 19.61 27.89
C LEU A 308 -6.26 20.10 29.21
N ARG A 309 -7.23 19.38 29.79
CA ARG A 309 -7.79 19.73 31.10
C ARG A 309 -6.76 19.57 32.21
N LEU A 310 -5.90 18.56 32.11
CA LEU A 310 -4.87 18.29 33.10
C LEU A 310 -3.67 19.23 32.97
N HIS A 311 -3.17 19.43 31.75
CA HIS A 311 -1.89 20.12 31.50
C HIS A 311 -2.04 21.55 30.98
N ARG A 312 -3.25 21.96 30.60
CA ARG A 312 -3.60 23.29 30.08
C ARG A 312 -2.87 23.72 28.80
N SER A 313 -1.82 23.05 28.35
CA SER A 313 -1.10 23.34 27.11
C SER A 313 -1.01 22.11 26.23
N TRP A 314 -1.01 22.31 24.90
CA TRP A 314 -0.82 21.24 23.92
C TRP A 314 0.65 21.13 23.50
N GLY A 315 1.33 22.27 23.29
CA GLY A 315 2.66 22.31 22.71
C GLY A 315 3.82 22.26 23.72
N HIS A 316 3.53 22.42 25.02
CA HIS A 316 4.59 22.53 26.04
C HIS A 316 5.44 21.26 26.17
N LEU A 317 4.83 20.07 26.02
CA LEU A 317 5.52 18.78 26.04
C LEU A 317 5.60 18.20 24.62
N THR A 318 6.40 18.82 23.76
CA THR A 318 6.62 18.34 22.39
C THR A 318 8.10 18.20 22.06
N GLU A 319 8.42 17.31 21.13
CA GLU A 319 9.78 17.09 20.64
C GLU A 319 10.29 18.24 19.75
N GLN A 320 9.45 19.24 19.43
CA GLN A 320 9.82 20.38 18.58
C GLN A 320 11.06 21.11 19.09
N GLY A 321 11.20 21.26 20.41
CA GLY A 321 12.38 21.89 21.02
C GLY A 321 13.67 21.09 20.79
N ILE A 322 13.59 19.75 20.89
CA ILE A 322 14.71 18.85 20.65
C ILE A 322 15.07 18.83 19.15
N GLU A 323 14.08 18.82 18.26
CA GLU A 323 14.33 18.88 16.81
C GLU A 323 14.99 20.19 16.37
N HIS A 324 14.63 21.31 17.00
CA HIS A 324 15.35 22.57 16.80
C HIS A 324 16.82 22.45 17.24
N LEU A 325 17.07 21.84 18.40
CA LEU A 325 18.43 21.61 18.89
C LEU A 325 19.22 20.70 17.95
N HIS A 326 18.62 19.65 17.38
CA HIS A 326 19.25 18.81 16.36
C HIS A 326 19.75 19.63 15.15
N ALA A 327 18.94 20.57 14.66
CA ALA A 327 19.34 21.44 13.56
C ALA A 327 20.55 22.32 13.92
N VAL A 328 20.59 22.86 15.15
CA VAL A 328 21.73 23.63 15.66
C VAL A 328 22.98 22.75 15.72
N VAL A 329 22.87 21.55 16.28
CA VAL A 329 23.99 20.60 16.40
C VAL A 329 24.53 20.20 15.03
N ASN A 330 23.68 19.94 14.04
CA ASN A 330 24.10 19.63 12.67
C ASN A 330 24.89 20.78 12.03
N ALA A 331 24.49 22.03 12.25
CA ALA A 331 25.24 23.19 11.78
C ALA A 331 26.62 23.30 12.45
N LEU A 332 26.72 22.95 13.73
CA LEU A 332 27.99 22.93 14.46
C LEU A 332 28.91 21.80 14.01
N HIS A 333 28.38 20.63 13.69
CA HIS A 333 29.17 19.54 13.09
C HIS A 333 29.82 19.96 11.78
N LEU A 334 29.10 20.68 10.91
CA LEU A 334 29.67 21.24 9.69
C LEU A 334 30.74 22.30 10.00
N ARG A 335 30.48 23.17 10.98
CA ARG A 335 31.41 24.23 11.38
C ARG A 335 32.73 23.69 11.93
N PHE A 336 32.68 22.61 12.70
CA PHE A 336 33.86 21.96 13.29
C PHE A 336 34.34 20.75 12.49
N ALA A 337 33.86 20.55 11.26
CA ALA A 337 34.21 19.41 10.43
C ALA A 337 35.73 19.29 10.16
N SER A 338 36.47 20.40 10.24
CA SER A 338 37.92 20.44 10.10
C SER A 338 38.70 19.97 11.34
N VAL A 339 38.02 19.67 12.45
CA VAL A 339 38.62 19.18 13.69
C VAL A 339 38.60 17.64 13.68
N PRO A 340 39.73 16.97 13.45
CA PRO A 340 39.76 15.51 13.23
C PRO A 340 39.60 14.71 14.53
N ASP A 341 40.02 15.29 15.67
CA ASP A 341 39.88 14.68 16.98
C ASP A 341 38.41 14.73 17.44
N PRO A 342 37.73 13.58 17.61
CA PRO A 342 36.33 13.52 18.00
C PRO A 342 36.08 14.13 19.38
N GLU A 343 37.02 13.98 20.32
CA GLU A 343 36.85 14.49 21.68
C GLU A 343 36.89 16.02 21.69
N LEU A 344 37.90 16.61 21.04
CA LEU A 344 37.97 18.06 20.85
C LEU A 344 36.77 18.61 20.06
N ASN A 345 36.31 17.89 19.02
CA ASN A 345 35.12 18.28 18.26
C ASN A 345 33.87 18.36 19.16
N ALA A 346 33.62 17.32 19.95
CA ALA A 346 32.51 17.29 20.90
C ALA A 346 32.61 18.39 21.96
N ILE A 347 33.81 18.65 22.50
CA ILE A 347 34.06 19.74 23.44
C ILE A 347 33.73 21.10 22.81
N LEU A 348 34.09 21.32 21.54
CA LEU A 348 33.80 22.58 20.83
C LEU A 348 32.30 22.76 20.57
N VAL A 349 31.59 21.70 20.18
CA VAL A 349 30.12 21.71 20.06
C VAL A 349 29.49 22.05 21.40
N LEU A 350 29.86 21.35 22.48
CA LEU A 350 29.33 21.60 23.83
C LEU A 350 29.62 23.01 24.32
N LYS A 351 30.86 23.50 24.19
CA LYS A 351 31.21 24.89 24.53
C LYS A 351 30.35 25.89 23.78
N HIS A 352 30.06 25.62 22.50
CA HIS A 352 29.22 26.51 21.71
C HIS A 352 27.76 26.47 22.18
N LEU A 353 27.22 25.28 22.48
CA LEU A 353 25.89 25.12 23.06
C LEU A 353 25.76 25.79 24.44
N SER A 354 26.79 25.71 25.29
CA SER A 354 26.81 26.40 26.60
C SER A 354 26.77 27.93 26.48
N ASN A 355 27.18 28.48 25.35
CA ASN A 355 27.09 29.93 25.09
C ASN A 355 25.73 30.35 24.52
N PHE A 356 24.91 29.40 24.05
CA PHE A 356 23.56 29.71 23.62
C PHE A 356 22.65 29.89 24.85
N ASN A 357 22.26 31.12 25.13
CA ASN A 357 21.24 31.39 26.11
C ASN A 357 19.83 31.23 25.50
N PHE A 358 19.41 29.97 25.26
CA PHE A 358 18.05 29.67 24.80
C PHE A 358 17.02 29.71 25.95
N LEU A 359 17.47 29.73 27.19
CA LEU A 359 16.63 29.97 28.36
C LEU A 359 16.39 31.47 28.46
N PHE A 360 15.26 31.93 27.93
CA PHE A 360 14.75 33.24 28.31
C PHE A 360 14.50 33.21 29.82
N ASP A 361 15.17 34.10 30.55
CA ASP A 361 14.91 34.36 31.96
C ASP A 361 13.51 34.99 32.07
N ILE A 362 12.47 34.15 32.08
CA ILE A 362 11.06 34.56 32.16
C ILE A 362 10.63 34.90 33.58
N GLY A 363 11.58 35.01 34.53
CA GLY A 363 11.27 35.31 35.93
C GLY A 363 10.43 34.25 36.65
N GLN A 364 10.14 33.11 36.00
CA GLN A 364 9.46 31.98 36.63
C GLN A 364 10.49 31.14 37.38
N SER A 365 10.55 31.38 38.69
CA SER A 365 11.28 30.51 39.61
C SER A 365 10.52 29.20 39.75
N TRP A 366 11.18 28.08 39.41
CA TRP A 366 10.69 26.73 39.71
C TRP A 366 10.57 26.47 41.23
N PHE A 367 11.05 27.40 42.07
CA PHE A 367 11.03 27.32 43.52
C PHE A 367 10.00 28.24 44.18
N GLN A 368 9.16 28.94 43.40
CA GLN A 368 8.05 29.70 43.95
C GLN A 368 6.73 28.95 43.70
N SER A 369 6.35 28.19 44.73
CA SER A 369 4.99 27.75 44.96
C SER A 369 4.21 28.92 45.59
N ASP A 370 3.25 29.47 44.86
CA ASP A 370 2.09 30.14 45.47
C ASP A 370 0.93 29.14 45.56
#